data_AF-A0A7W0WUF8-F1
#
_entry.id   AF-A0A7W0WUF8-F1
#
_cell.length_a   1.000
_cell.length_b   1.000
_cell.length_c   1.000
_cell.angle_alpha   90.00
_cell.angle_beta   90.00
_cell.angle_gamma   90.00
#
_symmetry.space_group_name_H-M   'P 1'
#
loop_
_entity.id
_entity.type
_entity.pdbx_description
1 polymer ?
#
loop_
_entity_poly.entity_id
_entity_poly.type
_entity_poly.pdbx_seq_one_letter_code
_entity_poly.pdbx_strand_id
1 'polypeptide(L)'
;CYGDPGVAVALWGVASRLGTSTSLALETAHDCATRAPETCGIRDSALCHGTTGIAHLCNRFYQASGDTTFRDAARDWYARTLKARGPANDGIGGFSQWRAEHGWQPASSLIDGAIGVGLALISAISETEPSWDRMLLCDVPVIAKGA
;
A
#
# COMPACT_ATOMS: atom_id res chain seq x y z
N CYS A 1 -1.24 -10.19 0.67
CA CYS A 1 -2.69 -9.99 0.45
C CYS A 1 -3.52 -10.27 1.70
N TYR A 2 -3.12 -11.19 2.57
CA TYR A 2 -3.83 -11.44 3.83
C TYR A 2 -3.35 -10.52 4.94
N GLY A 3 -4.27 -10.19 5.85
CA GLY A 3 -3.99 -9.46 7.07
C GLY A 3 -4.67 -8.10 7.13
N ASP A 4 -4.31 -7.40 8.19
CA ASP A 4 -4.94 -6.19 8.67
C ASP A 4 -5.07 -5.05 7.64
N PRO A 5 -4.13 -4.82 6.69
CA PRO A 5 -4.24 -3.69 5.76
C PRO A 5 -5.50 -3.75 4.88
N GLY A 6 -5.80 -4.92 4.31
CA GLY A 6 -7.02 -5.11 3.51
C GLY A 6 -8.29 -5.10 4.37
N VAL A 7 -8.21 -5.62 5.59
CA VAL A 7 -9.32 -5.60 6.55
C VAL A 7 -9.67 -4.17 6.95
N ALA A 8 -8.67 -3.34 7.25
CA ALA A 8 -8.84 -1.93 7.59
C ALA A 8 -9.56 -1.18 6.46
N VAL A 9 -9.14 -1.40 5.20
CA VAL A 9 -9.79 -0.80 4.02
C VAL A 9 -11.25 -1.20 3.92
N ALA A 10 -11.56 -2.50 4.09
CA ALA A 10 -12.92 -3.00 4.04
C ALA A 10 -13.80 -2.38 5.15
N LEU A 11 -13.28 -2.33 6.38
CA LEU A 11 -13.96 -1.70 7.52
C LEU A 11 -14.21 -0.21 7.27
N TRP A 12 -13.22 0.51 6.76
CA TRP A 12 -13.35 1.92 6.42
C TRP A 12 -14.43 2.13 5.36
N GLY A 13 -14.40 1.32 4.29
CA GLY A 13 -15.35 1.40 3.20
C GLY A 13 -16.79 1.11 3.61
N VAL A 14 -17.01 0.17 4.55
CA VAL A 14 -18.33 -0.13 5.11
C VAL A 14 -18.81 1.01 6.01
N ALA A 15 -17.97 1.44 6.95
CA ALA A 15 -18.32 2.50 7.90
C ALA A 15 -18.68 3.81 7.18
N SER A 16 -17.87 4.20 6.18
CA SER A 16 -18.10 5.41 5.37
C SER A 16 -19.43 5.37 4.62
N ARG A 17 -19.82 4.21 4.07
CA ARG A 17 -21.06 4.06 3.28
C ARG A 17 -22.31 3.95 4.13
N LEU A 18 -22.19 3.39 5.33
CA LEU A 18 -23.30 3.27 6.28
C LEU A 18 -23.44 4.49 7.20
N GLY A 19 -22.50 5.45 7.14
CA GLY A 19 -22.47 6.59 8.04
C GLY A 19 -22.22 6.18 9.50
N THR A 20 -21.51 5.08 9.72
CA THR A 20 -21.15 4.58 11.06
C THR A 20 -19.72 4.95 11.42
N SER A 21 -19.33 4.69 12.68
CA SER A 21 -18.00 5.05 13.18
C SER A 21 -16.89 4.33 12.40
N THR A 22 -15.87 5.08 11.96
CA THR A 22 -14.63 4.57 11.35
C THR A 22 -13.56 4.16 12.36
N SER A 23 -13.86 4.24 13.66
CA SER A 23 -12.90 3.99 14.74
C SER A 23 -12.18 2.65 14.62
N LEU A 24 -12.91 1.54 14.43
CA LEU A 24 -12.31 0.21 14.28
C LEU A 24 -11.42 0.10 13.03
N ALA A 25 -11.81 0.76 11.94
CA ALA A 25 -11.02 0.80 10.72
C ALA A 25 -9.69 1.54 10.93
N LEU A 26 -9.75 2.69 11.64
CA LEU A 26 -8.58 3.48 12.00
C LEU A 26 -7.67 2.73 12.96
N GLU A 27 -8.21 2.11 14.01
CA GLU A 27 -7.46 1.28 14.95
C GLU A 27 -6.70 0.18 14.21
N THR A 28 -7.41 -0.58 13.36
CA THR A 28 -6.81 -1.64 12.55
C THR A 28 -5.74 -1.08 11.60
N ALA A 29 -5.99 0.06 10.96
CA ALA A 29 -5.02 0.72 10.09
C ALA A 29 -3.77 1.20 10.86
N HIS A 30 -3.94 1.74 12.07
CA HIS A 30 -2.83 2.18 12.92
C HIS A 30 -1.96 1.01 13.35
N ASP A 31 -2.56 -0.12 13.71
CA ASP A 31 -1.83 -1.36 14.02
C ASP A 31 -1.00 -1.83 12.83
N CYS A 32 -1.47 -1.61 11.59
CA CYS A 32 -0.68 -1.87 10.39
C CYS A 32 0.47 -0.86 10.24
N ALA A 33 0.15 0.43 10.35
CA ALA A 33 1.07 1.53 10.03
C ALA A 33 2.23 1.63 11.03
N THR A 34 2.02 1.21 12.28
CA THR A 34 2.99 1.31 13.37
C THR A 34 3.74 0.00 13.64
N ARG A 35 3.37 -1.10 12.97
CA ARG A 35 4.04 -2.39 13.13
C ARG A 35 5.51 -2.30 12.73
N ALA A 36 6.38 -2.82 13.59
CA ALA A 36 7.80 -2.93 13.32
C ALA A 36 8.02 -3.66 11.98
N PRO A 37 8.61 -3.01 10.96
CA PRO A 37 8.68 -3.57 9.61
C PRO A 37 9.33 -4.95 9.51
N GLU A 38 10.25 -5.25 10.43
CA GLU A 38 10.97 -6.51 10.54
C GLU A 38 10.05 -7.67 10.96
N THR A 39 8.91 -7.36 11.57
CA THR A 39 7.89 -8.34 12.00
C THR A 39 6.78 -8.54 10.97
N CYS A 40 6.73 -7.73 9.92
CA CYS A 40 5.66 -7.79 8.91
C CYS A 40 5.78 -8.97 7.93
N GLY A 41 6.92 -9.68 7.91
CA GLY A 41 7.14 -10.79 6.98
C GLY A 41 7.23 -10.39 5.49
N ILE A 42 7.41 -9.10 5.22
CA ILE A 42 7.48 -8.54 3.87
C ILE A 42 8.88 -8.77 3.29
N ARG A 43 8.93 -9.35 2.09
CA ARG A 43 10.20 -9.72 1.43
C ARG A 43 10.54 -8.83 0.25
N ASP A 44 9.56 -8.50 -0.59
CA ASP A 44 9.79 -7.83 -1.87
C ASP A 44 9.03 -6.50 -2.02
N SER A 45 9.02 -5.98 -3.24
CA SER A 45 8.35 -4.73 -3.60
C SER A 45 6.99 -4.94 -4.26
N ALA A 46 6.41 -6.14 -4.22
CA ALA A 46 5.12 -6.41 -4.83
C ALA A 46 4.02 -5.48 -4.29
N LEU A 47 3.03 -5.18 -5.13
CA LEU A 47 1.85 -4.43 -4.71
C LEU A 47 0.93 -5.25 -3.79
N CYS A 48 0.86 -6.56 -4.03
CA CYS A 48 -0.06 -7.46 -3.34
C CYS A 48 0.33 -7.80 -1.89
N HIS A 49 1.62 -7.86 -1.61
CA HIS A 49 2.17 -8.35 -0.34
C HIS A 49 3.56 -7.79 -0.03
N GLY A 50 4.05 -6.87 -0.85
CA GLY A 50 5.35 -6.25 -0.69
C GLY A 50 5.27 -4.86 -0.05
N THR A 51 6.42 -4.22 0.02
CA THR A 51 6.58 -2.87 0.59
C THR A 51 5.67 -1.84 -0.09
N THR A 52 5.54 -1.92 -1.41
CA THR A 52 4.72 -1.01 -2.22
C THR A 52 3.25 -1.05 -1.83
N GLY A 53 2.70 -2.24 -1.56
CA GLY A 53 1.30 -2.38 -1.16
C GLY A 53 0.99 -1.67 0.15
N ILE A 54 1.85 -1.84 1.14
CA ILE A 54 1.70 -1.17 2.44
C ILE A 54 1.86 0.35 2.29
N ALA A 55 2.85 0.79 1.52
CA ALA A 55 3.08 2.20 1.25
C ALA A 55 1.85 2.86 0.60
N HIS A 56 1.29 2.20 -0.42
CA HIS A 56 0.09 2.68 -1.12
C HIS A 56 -1.10 2.76 -0.18
N LEU A 57 -1.38 1.72 0.60
CA LEU A 57 -2.52 1.72 1.53
C LEU A 57 -2.37 2.77 2.64
N CYS A 58 -1.19 2.93 3.21
CA CYS A 58 -0.93 4.00 4.17
C CYS A 58 -1.17 5.38 3.53
N ASN A 59 -0.72 5.60 2.29
CA ASN A 59 -1.00 6.85 1.59
C ASN A 59 -2.50 7.09 1.38
N ARG A 60 -3.28 6.05 1.04
CA ARG A 60 -4.74 6.15 0.93
C ARG A 60 -5.42 6.47 2.26
N PHE A 61 -4.98 5.86 3.36
CA PHE A 61 -5.47 6.21 4.69
C PHE A 61 -5.12 7.63 5.10
N TYR A 62 -3.92 8.12 4.77
CA TYR A 62 -3.57 9.52 4.99
C TYR A 62 -4.49 10.46 4.21
N GLN A 63 -4.72 10.20 2.93
CA GLN A 63 -5.60 11.01 2.08
C GLN A 63 -7.05 11.03 2.62
N ALA A 64 -7.52 9.90 3.14
CA ALA A 64 -8.89 9.76 3.64
C ALA A 64 -9.11 10.35 5.05
N SER A 65 -8.12 10.25 5.94
CA SER A 65 -8.25 10.65 7.35
C SER A 65 -7.57 11.98 7.69
N GLY A 66 -6.53 12.38 6.94
CA GLY A 66 -5.63 13.47 7.27
C GLY A 66 -4.62 13.15 8.38
N ASP A 67 -4.58 11.92 8.91
CA ASP A 67 -3.66 11.55 9.99
C ASP A 67 -2.23 11.35 9.48
N THR A 68 -1.30 12.15 10.01
CA THR A 68 0.09 12.16 9.57
C THR A 68 0.86 10.88 9.91
N THR A 69 0.37 10.06 10.83
CA THR A 69 0.94 8.73 11.13
C THR A 69 0.97 7.87 9.87
N PHE A 70 -0.11 7.90 9.09
CA PHE A 70 -0.18 7.16 7.83
C PHE A 70 0.72 7.75 6.75
N ARG A 71 0.88 9.08 6.71
CA ARG A 71 1.82 9.74 5.80
C ARG A 71 3.25 9.30 6.08
N ASP A 72 3.63 9.29 7.36
CA ASP A 72 5.00 8.97 7.76
C ASP A 72 5.28 7.48 7.52
N ALA A 73 4.33 6.59 7.85
CA ALA A 73 4.41 5.18 7.49
C ALA A 73 4.50 4.95 5.97
N ALA A 74 3.68 5.65 5.17
CA ALA A 74 3.73 5.55 3.72
C ALA A 74 5.12 5.92 3.17
N ARG A 75 5.70 7.03 3.65
CA ARG A 75 7.04 7.49 3.27
C ARG A 75 8.12 6.47 3.63
N ASP A 76 8.05 5.90 4.83
CA ASP A 76 9.00 4.89 5.27
C ASP A 76 8.94 3.63 4.41
N TRP A 77 7.73 3.17 4.07
CA TRP A 77 7.55 2.01 3.21
C TRP A 77 7.97 2.29 1.76
N TYR A 78 7.66 3.46 1.19
CA TYR A 78 8.17 3.84 -0.13
C TYR A 78 9.69 3.96 -0.15
N ALA A 79 10.32 4.46 0.91
CA ALA A 79 11.77 4.49 1.02
C ALA A 79 12.36 3.07 1.02
N ARG A 80 11.70 2.12 1.69
CA ARG A 80 12.07 0.68 1.64
C ARG A 80 11.89 0.10 0.25
N THR A 81 10.80 0.41 -0.45
CA THR A 81 10.57 0.03 -1.86
C THR A 81 11.72 0.51 -2.74
N LEU A 82 12.05 1.81 -2.68
CA LEU A 82 13.11 2.41 -3.49
C LEU A 82 14.50 1.83 -3.16
N LYS A 83 14.78 1.55 -1.88
CA LYS A 83 16.03 0.92 -1.44
C LYS A 83 16.15 -0.54 -1.90
N ALA A 84 15.03 -1.23 -2.10
CA ALA A 84 15.01 -2.61 -2.61
C ALA A 84 15.28 -2.71 -4.12
N ARG A 85 15.35 -1.57 -4.83
CA ARG A 85 15.67 -1.55 -6.25
C ARG A 85 17.09 -2.06 -6.49
N GLY A 86 17.21 -3.14 -7.26
CA GLY A 86 18.47 -3.68 -7.75
C GLY A 86 19.17 -2.78 -8.78
N PRO A 87 20.35 -3.18 -9.27
CA PRO A 87 21.10 -2.46 -10.31
C PRO A 87 20.24 -2.08 -11.52
N ALA A 88 20.56 -0.95 -12.16
CA ALA A 88 19.77 -0.42 -13.28
C ALA A 88 19.66 -1.36 -14.49
N ASN A 89 20.58 -2.33 -14.61
CA ASN A 89 20.62 -3.32 -15.69
C ASN A 89 19.87 -4.62 -15.35
N ASP A 90 19.31 -4.76 -14.14
CA ASP A 90 18.40 -5.86 -13.80
C ASP A 90 17.02 -5.58 -14.40
N GLY A 91 16.61 -6.42 -15.35
CA GLY A 91 15.33 -6.30 -16.05
C GLY A 91 14.13 -6.28 -15.10
N ILE A 92 13.05 -5.63 -15.54
CA ILE A 92 11.88 -5.06 -14.80
C ILE A 92 12.18 -3.85 -13.90
N GLY A 93 13.20 -3.06 -14.25
CA GLY A 93 13.46 -1.77 -13.62
C GLY A 93 14.13 -1.86 -12.26
N GLY A 94 14.65 -3.04 -11.91
CA GLY A 94 15.29 -3.34 -10.64
C GLY A 94 14.34 -3.81 -9.52
N PHE A 95 13.05 -4.06 -9.78
CA PHE A 95 12.08 -4.40 -8.73
C PHE A 95 11.66 -5.88 -8.72
N SER A 96 12.60 -6.79 -8.44
CA SER A 96 12.35 -8.23 -8.44
C SER A 96 11.28 -8.67 -7.43
N GLN A 97 10.53 -9.71 -7.79
CA GLN A 97 9.60 -10.42 -6.90
C GLN A 97 10.33 -11.59 -6.22
N TRP A 98 9.90 -11.99 -5.02
CA TRP A 98 10.38 -13.22 -4.36
C TRP A 98 9.39 -14.36 -4.55
N ARG A 99 9.85 -15.52 -5.04
CA ARG A 99 9.08 -16.78 -5.10
C ARG A 99 9.78 -17.85 -4.28
N ALA A 100 9.06 -18.50 -3.36
CA ALA A 100 9.66 -19.47 -2.42
C ALA A 100 10.48 -20.57 -3.12
N GLU A 101 9.98 -21.10 -4.24
CA GLU A 101 10.62 -22.20 -4.98
C GLU A 101 11.68 -21.74 -5.98
N HIS A 102 11.64 -20.46 -6.40
CA HIS A 102 12.42 -19.98 -7.54
C HIS A 102 13.32 -18.78 -7.23
N GLY A 103 13.32 -18.31 -5.98
CA GLY A 103 14.08 -17.17 -5.52
C GLY A 103 13.61 -15.83 -6.12
N TRP A 104 14.56 -14.90 -6.26
CA TRP A 104 14.33 -13.58 -6.84
C TRP A 104 14.19 -13.66 -8.35
N GLN A 105 13.13 -13.06 -8.88
CA GLN A 105 12.86 -13.08 -10.31
C GLN A 105 12.36 -11.72 -10.83
N PRO A 106 12.67 -11.37 -12.08
CA PRO A 106 12.03 -10.25 -12.72
C PRO A 106 10.53 -10.56 -12.97
N ALA A 107 9.68 -9.56 -12.74
CA ALA A 107 8.23 -9.63 -12.90
C ALA A 107 7.61 -8.31 -13.39
N SER A 108 6.87 -8.34 -14.49
CA SER A 108 6.22 -7.14 -15.03
C SER A 108 4.77 -6.98 -14.59
N SER A 109 4.18 -7.90 -13.83
CA SER A 109 2.75 -7.90 -13.53
C SER A 109 2.33 -6.73 -12.63
N LEU A 110 1.02 -6.43 -12.62
CA LEU A 110 0.45 -5.43 -11.70
C LEU A 110 0.58 -5.85 -10.23
N ILE A 111 0.29 -7.11 -9.94
CA ILE A 111 0.08 -7.61 -8.57
C ILE A 111 1.43 -7.90 -7.89
N ASP A 112 2.38 -8.47 -8.63
CA ASP A 112 3.64 -8.97 -8.09
C ASP A 112 4.87 -8.27 -8.71
N GLY A 113 4.69 -7.40 -9.69
CA GLY A 113 5.77 -6.88 -10.51
C GLY A 113 5.90 -5.37 -10.56
N ALA A 114 6.83 -4.92 -11.40
CA ALA A 114 7.25 -3.53 -11.52
C ALA A 114 6.15 -2.57 -12.01
N ILE A 115 5.10 -3.06 -12.69
CA ILE A 115 3.95 -2.22 -13.07
C ILE A 115 3.22 -1.73 -11.82
N GLY A 116 2.98 -2.61 -10.84
CA GLY A 116 2.36 -2.22 -9.57
C GLY A 116 3.20 -1.22 -8.79
N VAL A 117 4.53 -1.44 -8.77
CA VAL A 117 5.49 -0.50 -8.18
C VAL A 117 5.40 0.87 -8.84
N GLY A 118 5.46 0.92 -10.17
CA GLY A 118 5.39 2.16 -10.93
C GLY A 118 4.08 2.93 -10.69
N LEU A 119 2.94 2.23 -10.73
CA LEU A 119 1.64 2.86 -10.48
C LEU A 119 1.54 3.43 -9.06
N ALA A 120 1.97 2.69 -8.05
CA ALA A 120 1.94 3.16 -6.67
C ALA A 120 2.90 4.35 -6.44
N LEU A 121 4.08 4.36 -7.07
CA LEU A 121 5.02 5.50 -6.98
C LEU A 121 4.47 6.75 -7.67
N ILE A 122 3.87 6.61 -8.85
CA ILE A 122 3.18 7.73 -9.53
C ILE A 122 2.03 8.24 -8.65
N SER A 123 1.24 7.34 -8.06
CA SER A 123 0.15 7.69 -7.15
C SER A 123 0.63 8.40 -5.88
N ALA A 124 1.87 8.17 -5.44
CA ALA A 124 2.45 8.81 -4.26
C ALA A 124 2.84 10.28 -4.48
N ILE A 125 3.13 10.67 -5.72
CA ILE A 125 3.62 12.02 -6.07
C ILE A 125 2.58 12.82 -6.88
N SER A 126 1.45 12.22 -7.20
CA SER A 126 0.37 12.84 -7.96
C SER A 126 -0.76 13.28 -7.03
N GLU A 127 -1.39 14.40 -7.36
CA GLU A 127 -2.67 14.83 -6.75
C GLU A 127 -3.87 14.10 -7.38
N THR A 128 -3.66 13.36 -8.47
CA THR A 128 -4.72 12.58 -9.12
C THR A 128 -5.02 11.34 -8.28
N GLU A 129 -6.30 11.17 -7.92
CA GLU A 129 -6.75 9.98 -7.21
C GLU A 129 -6.44 8.70 -8.02
N PRO A 130 -5.80 7.68 -7.40
CA PRO A 130 -5.41 6.46 -8.09
C PRO A 130 -6.57 5.49 -8.32
N SER A 131 -7.53 5.85 -9.19
CA SER A 131 -8.76 5.08 -9.45
C SER A 131 -8.56 3.61 -9.86
N TRP A 132 -7.35 3.25 -10.31
CA TRP A 132 -6.97 1.87 -10.60
C TRP A 132 -7.03 0.98 -9.35
N ASP A 133 -6.86 1.53 -8.14
CA ASP A 133 -6.83 0.75 -6.89
C ASP A 133 -8.20 0.18 -6.50
N ARG A 134 -9.28 0.68 -7.11
CA ARG A 134 -10.63 0.12 -7.03
C ARG A 134 -10.69 -1.34 -7.48
N MET A 135 -9.87 -1.75 -8.45
CA MET A 135 -9.84 -3.16 -8.88
C MET A 135 -9.34 -4.11 -7.78
N LEU A 136 -8.65 -3.56 -6.78
CA LEU A 136 -8.14 -4.25 -5.60
C LEU A 136 -9.05 -4.05 -4.39
N LEU A 137 -10.22 -3.40 -4.56
CA LEU A 137 -11.10 -2.95 -3.48
C LEU A 137 -10.38 -2.07 -2.46
N CYS A 138 -9.39 -1.30 -2.93
CA CYS A 138 -8.53 -0.43 -2.13
C CYS A 138 -8.85 1.06 -2.32
N ASP A 139 -9.99 1.38 -2.93
CA ASP A 139 -10.51 2.74 -3.02
C ASP A 139 -11.03 3.18 -1.64
N VAL A 140 -10.14 3.77 -0.82
CA VAL A 140 -10.46 4.33 0.50
C VAL A 140 -11.14 5.70 0.32
N PRO A 141 -12.46 5.84 0.52
CA PRO A 141 -13.17 7.10 0.30
C PRO A 141 -12.72 8.18 1.28
N VAL A 142 -12.52 9.40 0.77
CA VAL A 142 -12.34 10.59 1.60
C VAL A 142 -13.69 10.95 2.22
N ILE A 143 -13.75 11.00 3.55
CA ILE A 143 -14.95 11.48 4.25
C ILE A 143 -14.86 12.99 4.30
N ALA A 144 -15.75 13.68 3.57
CA ALA A 144 -15.90 15.11 3.71
C ALA A 144 -16.17 15.44 5.18
N LYS A 145 -15.32 16.26 5.81
CA LYS A 145 -15.69 16.87 7.10
C LYS A 145 -16.96 17.66 6.84
N GLY A 146 -18.02 17.33 7.58
CA GLY A 146 -19.41 17.63 7.26
C GLY A 146 -19.68 19.03 6.67
N ALA A 147 -20.62 19.04 5.71
CA ALA A 147 -21.46 20.20 5.43
C ALA A 147 -22.39 20.49 6.62
#